data_AF-M5UGK3-F1
#
_entry.id   AF-M5UGK3-F1
#
_cell.length_a   1.000
_cell.length_b   1.000
_cell.length_c   1.000
_cell.angle_alpha   90.00
_cell.angle_beta   90.00
_cell.angle_gamma   90.00
#
_symmetry.space_group_name_H-M   'P 1'
#
loop_
_entity.id
_entity.type
_entity.pdbx_description
1 polymer ?
#
loop_
_entity_poly.entity_id
_entity_poly.type
_entity_poly.pdbx_seq_one_letter_code
_entity_poly.pdbx_strand_id
1 'polypeptide(L)'
;SRKSEYTTKIAFRNLRTNLNQTKNSKNKIYSIHAPEVECISKGKSHKRYEFGCKVSLVTTSKSNWIVGVQALHGNPYDGHTLKDAINQMEKVVGLRPKEVYVDLGYKGKDHHPEDVQVHLSNKSRKNMTRWERMWMNRRSAIEPVISHLKHDHNMIRNFLKGKEGDRINALFAAAGCNFSKLLRAFLSLFLKDYISPSFSFAI
;
A
#
# COMPACT_ATOMS: atom_id res chain seq x y z
N SER A 1 -27.40 -24.66 9.22
CA SER A 1 -26.47 -23.86 10.07
C SER A 1 -26.73 -22.39 9.82
N ARG A 2 -26.95 -21.57 10.85
CA ARG A 2 -27.26 -20.13 10.73
C ARG A 2 -26.34 -19.40 9.73
N LYS A 3 -25.03 -19.71 9.71
CA LYS A 3 -24.06 -19.12 8.77
C LYS A 3 -24.41 -19.30 7.29
N SER A 4 -24.92 -20.46 6.87
CA SER A 4 -25.23 -20.69 5.44
C SER A 4 -26.41 -19.84 4.98
N GLU A 5 -27.41 -19.65 5.83
CA GLU A 5 -28.60 -18.87 5.51
C GLU A 5 -28.29 -17.37 5.39
N TYR A 6 -27.41 -16.84 6.27
CA TYR A 6 -26.93 -15.46 6.17
C TYR A 6 -26.14 -15.22 4.88
N THR A 7 -25.25 -16.15 4.50
CA THR A 7 -24.46 -16.02 3.26
C THR A 7 -25.36 -16.00 2.03
N THR A 8 -26.37 -16.87 1.97
CA THR A 8 -27.32 -16.93 0.86
C THR A 8 -28.17 -15.65 0.77
N LYS A 9 -28.67 -15.12 1.90
CA LYS A 9 -29.41 -13.85 1.94
C LYS A 9 -28.56 -12.67 1.46
N ILE A 10 -27.29 -12.60 1.84
CA ILE A 10 -26.37 -11.55 1.37
C ILE A 10 -26.10 -11.68 -0.13
N ALA A 11 -25.92 -12.90 -0.64
CA ALA A 11 -25.70 -13.14 -2.07
C ALA A 11 -26.90 -12.70 -2.92
N PHE A 12 -28.13 -13.08 -2.53
CA PHE A 12 -29.35 -12.63 -3.21
C PHE A 12 -29.52 -11.10 -3.17
N ARG A 13 -29.19 -10.47 -2.03
CA ARG A 13 -29.21 -9.00 -1.93
C ARG A 13 -28.23 -8.36 -2.92
N ASN A 14 -26.98 -8.84 -2.97
CA ASN A 14 -25.95 -8.30 -3.85
C ASN A 14 -26.31 -8.48 -5.33
N LEU A 15 -26.88 -9.63 -5.70
CA LEU A 15 -27.40 -9.90 -7.05
C LEU A 15 -28.47 -8.88 -7.43
N ARG A 16 -29.46 -8.65 -6.56
CA ARG A 16 -30.53 -7.69 -6.81
C ARG A 16 -30.00 -6.26 -6.94
N THR A 17 -29.04 -5.86 -6.11
CA THR A 17 -28.39 -4.55 -6.22
C THR A 17 -27.59 -4.40 -7.51
N ASN A 18 -26.85 -5.44 -7.91
CA ASN A 18 -26.06 -5.43 -9.14
C ASN A 18 -26.94 -5.35 -10.40
N LEU A 19 -28.10 -6.01 -10.42
CA LEU A 19 -29.06 -5.92 -11.54
C LEU A 19 -29.72 -4.54 -11.66
N ASN A 20 -29.93 -3.85 -10.54
CA ASN A 20 -30.64 -2.57 -10.49
C ASN A 20 -29.73 -1.34 -10.53
N GLN A 21 -28.40 -1.50 -10.50
CA GLN A 21 -27.47 -0.37 -10.49
C GLN A 21 -27.32 0.25 -11.89
N THR A 22 -27.23 1.57 -11.96
CA THR A 22 -27.05 2.33 -13.21
C THR A 22 -25.66 2.98 -13.26
N LYS A 23 -25.35 3.68 -14.36
CA LYS A 23 -24.06 4.38 -14.53
C LYS A 23 -23.79 5.40 -13.41
N ASN A 24 -24.82 6.00 -12.81
CA ASN A 24 -24.67 7.04 -11.79
C ASN A 24 -24.93 6.53 -10.36
N SER A 25 -25.16 5.23 -10.17
CA SER A 25 -25.33 4.65 -8.85
C SER A 25 -24.07 4.82 -8.00
N LYS A 26 -24.26 5.22 -6.73
CA LYS A 26 -23.22 5.22 -5.70
C LYS A 26 -23.03 3.81 -5.15
N ASN A 27 -21.86 3.50 -4.60
CA ASN A 27 -21.54 2.22 -3.93
C ASN A 27 -21.83 0.98 -4.81
N LYS A 28 -21.32 0.99 -6.04
CA LYS A 28 -21.53 -0.09 -7.01
C LYS A 28 -20.88 -1.39 -6.54
N ILE A 29 -21.55 -2.49 -6.85
CA ILE A 29 -21.03 -3.84 -6.64
C ILE A 29 -20.36 -4.27 -7.94
N TYR A 30 -19.03 -4.47 -7.88
CA TYR A 30 -18.22 -4.90 -9.02
C TYR A 30 -18.02 -6.41 -9.09
N SER A 31 -18.16 -7.12 -7.96
CA SER A 31 -18.08 -8.58 -7.88
C SER A 31 -19.14 -9.12 -6.93
N ILE A 32 -19.87 -10.15 -7.36
CA ILE A 32 -20.88 -10.83 -6.54
C ILE A 32 -20.21 -11.62 -5.41
N HIS A 33 -19.06 -12.24 -5.71
CA HIS A 33 -18.32 -13.09 -4.77
C HIS A 33 -17.43 -12.29 -3.81
N ALA A 34 -17.12 -11.04 -4.14
CA ALA A 34 -16.31 -10.13 -3.33
C ALA A 34 -16.92 -8.70 -3.41
N PRO A 35 -18.07 -8.45 -2.73
CA PRO A 35 -18.78 -7.18 -2.81
C PRO A 35 -18.00 -5.99 -2.24
N GLU A 36 -16.95 -6.25 -1.46
CA GLU A 36 -16.02 -5.25 -0.92
C GLU A 36 -15.03 -4.70 -1.96
N VAL A 37 -14.92 -5.31 -3.14
CA VAL A 37 -13.99 -4.89 -4.19
C VAL A 37 -14.39 -3.51 -4.73
N GLU A 38 -13.41 -2.61 -4.81
CA GLU A 38 -13.60 -1.24 -5.28
C GLU A 38 -12.98 -1.06 -6.67
N CYS A 39 -13.56 -0.15 -7.45
CA CYS A 39 -12.97 0.31 -8.69
C CYS A 39 -12.08 1.53 -8.41
N ILE A 40 -10.80 1.39 -8.74
CA ILE A 40 -9.75 2.38 -8.52
C ILE A 40 -9.33 2.90 -9.88
N SER A 41 -9.48 4.20 -10.11
CA SER A 41 -9.01 4.85 -11.33
C SER A 41 -7.48 4.89 -11.34
N LYS A 42 -6.91 4.58 -12.50
CA LYS A 42 -5.48 4.71 -12.77
C LYS A 42 -5.23 5.90 -13.68
N GLY A 43 -4.16 6.65 -13.38
CA GLY A 43 -3.64 7.69 -14.27
C GLY A 43 -2.91 7.16 -15.52
N LYS A 44 -3.14 5.89 -15.91
CA LYS A 44 -2.49 5.26 -17.07
C LYS A 44 -3.47 5.17 -18.24
N SER A 45 -3.05 5.63 -19.42
CA SER A 45 -3.88 5.68 -20.63
C SER A 45 -4.38 4.31 -21.10
N HIS A 46 -3.51 3.29 -21.05
CA HIS A 46 -3.77 1.94 -21.55
C HIS A 46 -4.53 1.03 -20.55
N LYS A 47 -4.58 1.39 -19.26
CA LYS A 47 -5.36 0.67 -18.24
C LYS A 47 -5.93 1.67 -17.25
N ARG A 48 -7.16 2.11 -17.52
CA ARG A 48 -7.82 3.22 -16.81
C ARG A 48 -8.36 2.84 -15.43
N TYR A 49 -8.60 1.55 -15.18
CA TYR A 49 -9.19 1.07 -13.94
C TYR A 49 -8.53 -0.21 -13.45
N GLU A 50 -8.48 -0.35 -12.13
CA GLU A 50 -8.20 -1.60 -11.45
C GLU A 50 -9.27 -1.89 -10.41
N PHE A 51 -9.44 -3.16 -10.10
CA PHE A 51 -10.41 -3.63 -9.12
C PHE A 51 -9.66 -4.25 -7.96
N GLY A 52 -9.95 -3.79 -6.74
CA GLY A 52 -9.32 -4.33 -5.54
C GLY A 52 -9.55 -3.43 -4.33
N CYS A 53 -8.68 -3.59 -3.34
CA CYS A 53 -8.59 -2.73 -2.15
C CYS A 53 -7.33 -1.86 -2.25
N LYS A 54 -7.45 -0.58 -1.95
CA LYS A 54 -6.29 0.32 -1.88
C LYS A 54 -5.46 -0.03 -0.65
N VAL A 55 -4.13 0.00 -0.76
CA VAL A 55 -3.24 -0.21 0.39
C VAL A 55 -2.32 0.98 0.54
N SER A 56 -2.32 1.58 1.74
CA SER A 56 -1.35 2.58 2.16
C SER A 56 -0.08 1.91 2.65
N LEU A 57 1.07 2.47 2.29
CA LEU A 57 2.39 1.96 2.66
C LEU A 57 3.26 3.11 3.13
N VAL A 58 3.97 2.89 4.24
CA VAL A 58 4.95 3.83 4.80
C VAL A 58 6.30 3.13 4.85
N THR A 59 7.30 3.76 4.24
CA THR A 59 8.67 3.25 4.24
C THR A 59 9.65 4.24 4.83
N THR A 60 10.70 3.74 5.47
CA THR A 60 11.79 4.58 5.96
C THR A 60 12.58 5.16 4.79
N SER A 61 12.84 6.47 4.79
CA SER A 61 13.54 7.12 3.68
C SER A 61 14.98 6.62 3.47
N LYS A 62 15.67 6.17 4.53
CA LYS A 62 17.08 5.72 4.44
C LYS A 62 17.21 4.32 3.84
N SER A 63 16.48 3.34 4.34
CA SER A 63 16.73 1.91 4.07
C SER A 63 15.53 1.20 3.44
N ASN A 64 14.44 1.93 3.16
CA ASN A 64 13.22 1.38 2.56
C ASN A 64 12.70 0.16 3.34
N TRP A 65 12.71 0.21 4.67
CA TRP A 65 11.96 -0.72 5.53
C TRP A 65 10.50 -0.33 5.51
N ILE A 66 9.61 -1.30 5.39
CA ILE A 66 8.18 -1.05 5.52
C ILE A 66 7.87 -0.94 7.01
N VAL A 67 7.44 0.23 7.43
CA VAL A 67 7.15 0.56 8.85
C VAL A 67 5.67 0.88 9.07
N GLY A 68 4.89 0.91 7.99
CA GLY A 68 3.45 1.02 8.07
C GLY A 68 2.77 0.42 6.86
N VAL A 69 1.62 -0.21 7.08
CA VAL A 69 0.78 -0.80 6.04
C VAL A 69 -0.67 -0.82 6.48
N GLN A 70 -1.58 -0.41 5.61
CA GLN A 70 -3.01 -0.39 5.91
C GLN A 70 -3.85 -0.61 4.66
N ALA A 71 -4.75 -1.61 4.70
CA ALA A 71 -5.79 -1.76 3.70
C ALA A 71 -6.88 -0.70 3.92
N LEU A 72 -7.21 0.02 2.85
CA LEU A 72 -8.13 1.15 2.82
C LEU A 72 -9.37 0.76 2.02
N HIS A 73 -10.49 0.66 2.72
CA HIS A 73 -11.81 0.40 2.14
C HIS A 73 -12.61 1.70 2.01
N GLY A 74 -13.58 1.73 1.09
CA GLY A 74 -14.37 2.89 0.70
C GLY A 74 -13.75 3.75 -0.39
N ASN A 75 -12.65 3.31 -1.02
CA ASN A 75 -11.84 4.06 -1.99
C ASN A 75 -11.59 5.52 -1.56
N PRO A 76 -10.98 5.74 -0.38
CA PRO A 76 -10.75 7.09 0.12
C PRO A 76 -9.80 7.86 -0.80
N TYR A 77 -9.95 9.18 -0.82
CA TYR A 77 -8.98 10.06 -1.47
C TYR A 77 -7.64 10.01 -0.72
N ASP A 78 -6.53 9.86 -1.46
CA ASP A 78 -5.20 9.60 -0.88
C ASP A 78 -4.80 10.66 0.16
N GLY A 79 -5.09 11.95 -0.09
CA GLY A 79 -4.81 13.04 0.85
C GLY A 79 -5.45 12.87 2.23
N HIS A 80 -6.61 12.23 2.32
CA HIS A 80 -7.30 12.01 3.61
C HIS A 80 -6.68 10.86 4.41
N THR A 81 -5.82 10.05 3.79
CA THR A 81 -5.29 8.81 4.39
C THR A 81 -3.93 9.01 5.05
N LEU A 82 -3.27 10.17 4.85
CA LEU A 82 -1.92 10.41 5.33
C LEU A 82 -1.81 10.39 6.85
N LYS A 83 -2.76 11.04 7.55
CA LYS A 83 -2.80 11.07 9.01
C LYS A 83 -2.93 9.67 9.60
N ASP A 84 -3.82 8.86 9.03
CA ASP A 84 -4.02 7.47 9.47
C ASP A 84 -2.79 6.60 9.19
N ALA A 85 -2.13 6.80 8.05
CA ALA A 85 -0.89 6.09 7.73
C ALA A 85 0.24 6.41 8.72
N ILE A 86 0.39 7.68 9.12
CA ILE A 86 1.37 8.10 10.13
C ILE A 86 1.01 7.54 11.50
N ASN A 87 -0.26 7.59 11.91
CA ASN A 87 -0.71 7.02 13.17
C ASN A 87 -0.50 5.51 13.21
N GLN A 88 -0.68 4.81 12.09
CA GLN A 88 -0.44 3.38 11.99
C GLN A 88 1.06 3.07 12.09
N MET A 89 1.92 3.84 11.43
CA MET A 89 3.38 3.72 11.58
C MET A 89 3.80 3.93 13.05
N GLU A 90 3.28 4.96 13.70
CA GLU A 90 3.59 5.26 15.10
C GLU A 90 3.18 4.12 16.04
N LYS A 91 2.01 3.51 15.81
CA LYS A 91 1.58 2.33 16.57
C LYS A 91 2.52 1.13 16.40
N VAL A 92 3.10 0.95 15.21
CA VAL A 92 3.99 -0.18 14.91
C VAL A 92 5.40 0.05 15.45
N VAL A 93 5.93 1.26 15.28
CA VAL A 93 7.34 1.58 15.59
C VAL A 93 7.50 2.19 16.97
N GLY A 94 6.44 2.76 17.55
CA GLY A 94 6.49 3.56 18.78
C GLY A 94 7.10 4.95 18.60
N LEU A 95 7.36 5.36 17.35
CA LEU A 95 8.00 6.63 17.02
C LEU A 95 7.20 7.37 15.95
N ARG A 96 7.03 8.66 16.17
CA ARG A 96 6.38 9.55 15.21
C ARG A 96 7.41 10.23 14.30
N PRO A 97 7.20 10.26 12.97
CA PRO A 97 8.14 10.88 12.05
C PRO A 97 8.10 12.41 12.17
N LYS A 98 9.27 13.06 12.08
CA LYS A 98 9.37 14.53 12.00
C LYS A 98 9.05 15.05 10.60
N GLU A 99 9.49 14.32 9.59
CA GLU A 99 9.34 14.67 8.18
C GLU A 99 8.79 13.48 7.40
N VAL A 100 7.89 13.74 6.44
CA VAL A 100 7.38 12.73 5.51
C VAL A 100 7.41 13.30 4.09
N TYR A 101 7.88 12.48 3.14
CA TYR A 101 7.96 12.82 1.72
C TYR A 101 6.89 12.05 0.96
N VAL A 102 5.95 12.76 0.32
CA VAL A 102 4.76 12.16 -0.31
C VAL A 102 4.54 12.62 -1.75
N ASP A 103 3.82 11.79 -2.50
CA ASP A 103 3.39 12.10 -3.84
C ASP A 103 2.29 13.16 -3.89
N LEU A 104 2.04 13.65 -5.10
CA LEU A 104 1.05 14.68 -5.37
C LEU A 104 -0.40 14.25 -5.06
N GLY A 105 -0.65 12.94 -4.99
CA GLY A 105 -1.95 12.40 -4.57
C GLY A 105 -2.33 12.79 -3.14
N TYR A 106 -1.33 13.09 -2.29
CA TYR A 106 -1.53 13.46 -0.89
C TYR A 106 -1.73 14.97 -0.66
N LYS A 107 -2.25 15.68 -1.67
CA LYS A 107 -2.61 17.10 -1.56
C LYS A 107 -3.77 17.31 -0.58
N GLY A 108 -3.84 18.51 -0.01
CA GLY A 108 -4.86 18.92 0.96
C GLY A 108 -4.27 19.05 2.36
N LYS A 109 -3.86 20.27 2.72
CA LYS A 109 -3.21 20.57 4.01
C LYS A 109 -4.12 20.28 5.21
N ASP A 110 -5.43 20.41 5.04
CA ASP A 110 -6.43 20.22 6.11
C ASP A 110 -6.42 18.80 6.70
N HIS A 111 -5.82 17.84 5.97
CA HIS A 111 -5.71 16.45 6.39
C HIS A 111 -4.29 16.07 6.82
N HIS A 112 -3.35 17.02 6.82
CA HIS A 112 -1.98 16.79 7.27
C HIS A 112 -1.91 16.95 8.79
N PRO A 113 -1.17 16.08 9.49
CA PRO A 113 -0.91 16.28 10.90
C PRO A 113 -0.10 17.58 11.11
N GLU A 114 -0.52 18.40 12.07
CA GLU A 114 0.12 19.70 12.37
C GLU A 114 1.56 19.55 12.88
N ASP A 115 1.85 18.41 13.50
CA ASP A 115 3.10 18.12 14.18
C ASP A 115 4.15 17.42 13.29
N VAL A 116 3.82 17.16 12.01
CA VAL A 116 4.70 16.49 11.05
C VAL A 116 4.90 17.36 9.81
N GLN A 117 6.15 17.54 9.42
CA GLN A 117 6.48 18.30 8.22
C GLN A 117 6.24 17.46 6.96
N VAL A 118 5.21 17.81 6.17
CA VAL A 118 4.87 17.10 4.94
C VAL A 118 5.51 17.78 3.71
N HIS A 119 6.30 17.00 2.97
CA HIS A 119 6.99 17.42 1.75
C HIS A 119 6.32 16.81 0.51
N LEU A 120 5.60 17.63 -0.26
CA LEU A 120 4.95 17.25 -1.52
C LEU A 120 5.93 17.33 -2.71
N SER A 121 5.74 16.40 -3.67
CA SER A 121 6.62 16.26 -4.84
C SER A 121 6.62 17.43 -5.84
N ASN A 122 5.62 18.32 -5.81
CA ASN A 122 5.51 19.48 -6.71
C ASN A 122 6.18 20.76 -6.19
N LYS A 123 6.88 20.73 -5.04
CA LYS A 123 7.60 21.91 -4.56
C LYS A 123 8.68 22.33 -5.56
N SER A 124 8.79 23.64 -5.80
CA SER A 124 9.83 24.21 -6.66
C SER A 124 11.21 23.81 -6.15
N ARG A 125 12.02 23.22 -7.04
CA ARG A 125 13.37 22.76 -6.71
C ARG A 125 14.41 23.89 -6.68
N LYS A 126 14.04 25.10 -7.12
CA LYS A 126 14.96 26.23 -7.32
C LYS A 126 15.63 26.67 -6.01
N ASN A 127 14.88 26.70 -4.91
CA ASN A 127 15.36 27.18 -3.61
C ASN A 127 15.55 26.05 -2.58
N MET A 128 15.61 24.79 -3.02
CA MET A 128 15.81 23.65 -2.13
C MET A 128 17.30 23.43 -1.87
N THR A 129 17.64 23.12 -0.63
CA THR A 129 18.98 22.64 -0.28
C THR A 129 19.30 21.32 -1.00
N ARG A 130 20.60 21.00 -1.11
CA ARG A 130 21.05 19.72 -1.69
C ARG A 130 20.40 18.51 -0.98
N TRP A 131 20.27 18.58 0.34
CA TRP A 131 19.72 17.51 1.17
C TRP A 131 18.22 17.33 0.97
N GLU A 132 17.44 18.41 0.99
CA GLU A 132 16.00 18.33 0.72
C GLU A 132 15.74 17.78 -0.69
N ARG A 133 16.54 18.18 -1.68
CA ARG A 133 16.43 17.66 -3.06
C ARG A 133 16.76 16.17 -3.11
N MET A 134 17.78 15.72 -2.39
CA MET A 134 18.15 14.31 -2.28
C MET A 134 17.00 13.49 -1.68
N TRP A 135 16.43 13.90 -0.54
CA TRP A 135 15.32 13.19 0.10
C TRP A 135 14.05 13.19 -0.75
N MET A 136 13.74 14.31 -1.39
CA MET A 136 12.62 14.42 -2.32
C MET A 136 12.75 13.48 -3.52
N ASN A 137 13.96 13.29 -4.05
CA ASN A 137 14.22 12.30 -5.10
C ASN A 137 14.17 10.87 -4.56
N ARG A 138 14.69 10.64 -3.35
CA ARG A 138 14.70 9.31 -2.71
C ARG A 138 13.32 8.79 -2.38
N ARG A 139 12.31 9.67 -2.23
CA ARG A 139 10.88 9.29 -2.13
C ARG A 139 10.47 8.27 -3.18
N SER A 140 10.93 8.39 -4.43
CA SER A 140 10.60 7.46 -5.51
C SER A 140 11.15 6.04 -5.29
N ALA A 141 12.01 5.81 -4.30
CA ALA A 141 12.47 4.48 -3.92
C ALA A 141 11.36 3.60 -3.30
N ILE A 142 10.20 4.18 -2.96
CA ILE A 142 9.02 3.41 -2.58
C ILE A 142 8.43 2.61 -3.75
N GLU A 143 8.61 3.07 -5.00
CA GLU A 143 8.06 2.39 -6.18
C GLU A 143 8.64 0.99 -6.39
N PRO A 144 9.97 0.77 -6.30
CA PRO A 144 10.54 -0.57 -6.24
C PRO A 144 9.96 -1.43 -5.11
N VAL A 145 9.74 -0.87 -3.92
CA VAL A 145 9.15 -1.62 -2.79
C VAL A 145 7.72 -2.06 -3.13
N ILE A 146 6.90 -1.17 -3.69
CA ILE A 146 5.54 -1.49 -4.15
C ILE A 146 5.58 -2.56 -5.24
N SER A 147 6.55 -2.49 -6.15
CA SER A 147 6.76 -3.49 -7.20
C SER A 147 7.08 -4.86 -6.60
N HIS A 148 8.04 -4.94 -5.68
CA HIS A 148 8.36 -6.19 -4.97
C HIS A 148 7.16 -6.74 -4.20
N LEU A 149 6.39 -5.89 -3.53
CA LEU A 149 5.18 -6.32 -2.83
C LEU A 149 4.16 -6.95 -3.80
N LYS A 150 3.98 -6.35 -4.98
CA LYS A 150 3.08 -6.85 -6.01
C LYS A 150 3.52 -8.20 -6.57
N HIS A 151 4.78 -8.31 -6.96
CA HIS A 151 5.27 -9.45 -7.74
C HIS A 151 5.81 -10.59 -6.87
N ASP A 152 6.46 -10.27 -5.76
CA ASP A 152 7.16 -11.25 -4.92
C ASP A 152 6.38 -11.62 -3.65
N HIS A 153 5.40 -10.79 -3.25
CA HIS A 153 4.65 -10.95 -1.99
C HIS A 153 3.13 -10.95 -2.15
N ASN A 154 2.62 -11.43 -3.29
CA ASN A 154 1.20 -11.70 -3.53
C ASN A 154 0.23 -10.51 -3.34
N MET A 155 0.69 -9.27 -3.53
CA MET A 155 -0.22 -8.10 -3.49
C MET A 155 -1.03 -7.89 -4.77
N ILE A 156 -0.72 -8.60 -5.87
CA ILE A 156 -1.52 -8.56 -7.09
C ILE A 156 -2.86 -9.29 -6.92
N ARG A 157 -2.88 -10.37 -6.14
CA ARG A 157 -4.08 -11.20 -5.95
C ARG A 157 -4.20 -11.64 -4.51
N ASN A 158 -5.27 -11.19 -3.86
CA ASN A 158 -5.63 -11.65 -2.53
C ASN A 158 -6.41 -12.97 -2.62
N PHE A 159 -5.95 -13.99 -1.88
CA PHE A 159 -6.64 -15.29 -1.76
C PHE A 159 -7.52 -15.38 -0.51
N LEU A 160 -7.40 -14.40 0.39
CA LEU A 160 -8.22 -14.29 1.59
C LEU A 160 -9.52 -13.54 1.27
N LYS A 161 -10.59 -13.87 1.99
CA LYS A 161 -11.94 -13.34 1.73
C LYS A 161 -12.26 -12.13 2.60
N GLY A 162 -12.97 -11.17 2.02
CA GLY A 162 -13.50 -10.04 2.75
C GLY A 162 -12.44 -9.00 3.14
N LYS A 163 -12.94 -7.91 3.74
CA LYS A 163 -12.10 -6.79 4.21
C LYS A 163 -11.00 -7.22 5.18
N GLU A 164 -11.27 -8.25 5.98
CA GLU A 164 -10.29 -8.79 6.91
C GLU A 164 -9.17 -9.53 6.18
N GLY A 165 -9.52 -10.29 5.15
CA GLY A 165 -8.55 -10.89 4.24
C GLY A 165 -7.64 -9.86 3.58
N ASP A 166 -8.18 -8.71 3.16
CA ASP A 166 -7.37 -7.62 2.57
C ASP A 166 -6.33 -7.08 3.56
N ARG A 167 -6.73 -6.86 4.81
CA ARG A 167 -5.83 -6.37 5.87
C ARG A 167 -4.72 -7.37 6.16
N ILE A 168 -5.09 -8.63 6.33
CA ILE A 168 -4.16 -9.72 6.64
C ILE A 168 -3.16 -9.91 5.48
N ASN A 169 -3.64 -9.93 4.24
CA ASN A 169 -2.76 -10.07 3.07
C ASN A 169 -1.76 -8.92 2.95
N ALA A 170 -2.24 -7.68 3.13
CA ALA A 170 -1.37 -6.50 3.09
C ALA A 170 -0.30 -6.54 4.19
N LEU A 171 -0.68 -6.92 5.41
CA LEU A 171 0.24 -7.04 6.54
C LEU A 171 1.31 -8.11 6.30
N PHE A 172 0.90 -9.32 5.88
CA PHE A 172 1.85 -10.40 5.61
C PHE A 172 2.75 -10.12 4.41
N ALA A 173 2.25 -9.47 3.37
CA ALA A 173 3.07 -9.07 2.25
C ALA A 173 4.18 -8.10 2.68
N ALA A 174 3.83 -7.09 3.48
CA ALA A 174 4.78 -6.14 4.04
C ALA A 174 5.81 -6.82 4.96
N ALA A 175 5.35 -7.67 5.88
CA ALA A 175 6.22 -8.41 6.78
C ALA A 175 7.16 -9.34 6.01
N GLY A 176 6.65 -10.09 5.03
CA GLY A 176 7.43 -10.96 4.16
C GLY A 176 8.51 -10.20 3.39
N CYS A 177 8.22 -8.99 2.90
CA CYS A 177 9.21 -8.15 2.24
C CYS A 177 10.34 -7.72 3.18
N ASN A 178 10.01 -7.32 4.41
CA ASN A 178 11.02 -7.01 5.43
C ASN A 178 11.84 -8.25 5.81
N PHE A 179 11.20 -9.41 6.02
CA PHE A 179 11.91 -10.64 6.34
C PHE A 179 12.85 -11.08 5.22
N SER A 180 12.45 -11.01 3.95
CA SER A 180 13.35 -11.26 2.83
C SER A 180 14.59 -10.35 2.85
N LYS A 181 14.41 -9.08 3.25
CA LYS A 181 15.52 -8.13 3.40
C LYS A 181 16.46 -8.53 4.53
N LEU A 182 15.92 -8.95 5.69
CA LEU A 182 16.69 -9.44 6.83
C LEU A 182 17.44 -10.73 6.50
N LEU A 183 16.78 -11.68 5.84
CA LEU A 183 17.38 -12.94 5.40
C LEU A 183 18.54 -12.68 4.45
N ARG A 184 18.39 -11.80 3.45
CA ARG A 184 19.51 -11.44 2.55
C ARG A 184 20.70 -10.85 3.31
N ALA A 185 20.45 -9.97 4.28
CA ALA A 185 21.51 -9.40 5.10
C ALA A 185 22.19 -10.47 5.97
N PHE A 186 21.43 -11.34 6.60
CA PHE A 186 21.94 -12.46 7.39
C PHE A 186 22.80 -13.41 6.53
N LEU A 187 22.28 -13.86 5.38
CA LEU A 187 23.02 -14.75 4.47
C LEU A 187 24.31 -14.08 3.96
N SER A 188 24.28 -12.79 3.64
CA SER A 188 25.48 -12.04 3.22
C SER A 188 26.53 -11.86 4.32
N LEU A 189 26.15 -11.95 5.59
CA LEU A 189 27.08 -11.81 6.72
C LEU A 189 27.70 -13.14 7.14
N PHE A 190 26.91 -14.24 7.10
CA PHE A 190 27.32 -15.53 7.68
C PHE A 190 27.68 -16.60 6.66
N LEU A 191 27.20 -16.51 5.42
CA LEU A 191 27.45 -17.52 4.37
C LEU A 191 28.39 -17.04 3.27
N LYS A 192 28.87 -15.79 3.35
CA LYS A 192 29.79 -15.24 2.36
C LYS A 192 31.10 -16.02 2.26
N ASP A 193 31.58 -16.57 3.38
CA ASP A 193 32.80 -17.38 3.44
C ASP A 193 32.57 -18.84 2.99
N TYR A 194 31.32 -19.27 2.85
CA TYR A 194 30.94 -20.65 2.51
C TYR A 194 30.36 -20.79 1.09
N ILE A 195 30.09 -19.68 0.39
CA ILE A 195 29.63 -19.68 -1.00
C ILE A 195 30.86 -19.57 -1.91
N SER A 196 31.17 -20.63 -2.65
CA SER A 196 32.29 -20.66 -3.59
C SER A 196 32.17 -19.56 -4.67
N PRO A 197 33.29 -19.01 -5.20
CA PRO A 197 33.29 -17.93 -6.18
C PRO A 197 32.46 -18.21 -7.46
N SER A 198 32.21 -19.48 -7.76
CA SER A 198 31.41 -19.96 -8.89
C SER A 198 29.92 -19.59 -8.85
N PHE A 199 29.40 -19.10 -7.72
CA PHE A 199 27.99 -18.65 -7.60
C PHE A 199 27.82 -17.12 -7.65
N SER A 200 28.90 -16.36 -7.83
CA SER A 200 28.88 -14.89 -7.66
C SER A 200 28.20 -14.10 -8.79
N PHE A 201 27.70 -14.73 -9.85
CA PHE A 201 27.18 -14.02 -11.04
C PHE A 201 25.65 -13.96 -11.17
N ALA A 202 24.88 -14.40 -10.18
CA ALA A 202 23.42 -14.43 -10.29
C ALA A 202 22.66 -13.83 -9.08
N ILE A 203 23.13 -12.71 -8.52
CA ILE A 203 22.38 -11.87 -7.56
C ILE A 203 22.33 -10.43 -8.07
#